data_AF-A0A4Q2YAL2-F1
#
_entry.id   AF-A0A4Q2YAL2-F1
#
_cell.length_a   1.000
_cell.length_b   1.000
_cell.length_c   1.000
_cell.angle_alpha   90.00
_cell.angle_beta   90.00
_cell.angle_gamma   90.00
#
_symmetry.space_group_name_H-M   'P 1'
#
loop_
_entity.id
_entity.type
_entity.pdbx_description
1 polymer ?
#
loop_
_entity_poly.entity_id
_entity_poly.type
_entity_poly.pdbx_seq_one_letter_code
_entity_poly.pdbx_strand_id
1 'polypeptide(L)'
;MDRFRREQGRMNIIRLSAIGREDSFFTDFDAKNIVCRMGLLDSVAPPWRTGGMKIADLVINVRAGAADAGAAATLGETLFGHHPDVDVSSIDVENATVTWGFSVLAKGRIEGSQMKVRRRDNGWWIQFKGGTFSQNWLKDLEIGELAVICTRDGVTIEKGLLRKGSGSVVISGLTIRGAERPEVDGIARLRNMPLEGMLPESAEYLLEGTVSGALRLSGSTNSQEGIGMAGRIELGEGDGVVLRERIPLLRALRMVDSFNNYRRVRFLSGSFDLKSGGGRLELGEIDLVAGDLMTLKGGIVVRPPTKEEKEKSLEQPLPGSPLAVESAAIRPGGEDGFTLRRAAEESRRKVAGGGPVGLLERYEATVEERAFESAMAAKLSESLRYEGELEITVRPDAFDQAPPLKAAHPVDEGTGRIPLIVPISGTLDLVTFAQAEEIYAKGKR
;
A
#
# COMPACT_ATOMS: atom_id res chain seq x y z
N MET A 1 20.16 31.97 -7.48
CA MET A 1 19.51 32.64 -6.33
C MET A 1 18.96 33.98 -6.83
N ASP A 2 17.84 33.97 -7.55
CA ASP A 2 17.27 35.22 -8.08
C ASP A 2 16.01 35.59 -7.32
N ARG A 3 16.02 36.79 -6.73
CA ARG A 3 14.96 37.52 -6.00
C ARG A 3 14.85 37.24 -4.50
N PHE A 4 15.79 37.82 -3.76
CA PHE A 4 15.72 38.12 -2.33
C PHE A 4 15.09 39.52 -2.12
N ARG A 5 14.06 39.66 -1.28
CA ARG A 5 13.49 40.98 -0.88
C ARG A 5 13.07 40.94 0.59
N ARG A 6 13.57 41.89 1.39
CA ARG A 6 13.24 42.09 2.81
C ARG A 6 12.29 43.27 2.95
N GLU A 7 11.15 43.07 3.58
CA GLU A 7 10.23 44.14 3.99
C GLU A 7 9.81 43.91 5.45
N GLN A 8 10.09 44.89 6.32
CA GLN A 8 9.53 45.00 7.70
C GLN A 8 9.49 43.70 8.53
N GLY A 9 10.65 43.08 8.82
CA GLY A 9 10.71 41.90 9.71
C GLY A 9 10.17 40.60 9.09
N ARG A 10 9.97 40.59 7.76
CA ARG A 10 9.62 39.39 7.00
C ARG A 10 10.66 39.12 5.93
N MET A 11 11.08 37.86 5.85
CA MET A 11 11.89 37.35 4.76
C MET A 11 11.00 36.50 3.87
N ASN A 12 10.93 36.83 2.58
CA ASN A 12 10.17 36.08 1.59
C ASN A 12 11.14 35.43 0.60
N ILE A 13 11.01 34.11 0.42
CA ILE A 13 11.73 33.34 -0.57
C ILE A 13 10.68 32.72 -1.50
N ILE A 14 10.70 33.12 -2.77
CA ILE A 14 9.71 32.66 -3.75
C ILE A 14 9.81 31.15 -3.96
N ARG A 15 11.04 30.64 -4.06
CA ARG A 15 11.31 29.22 -4.26
C ARG A 15 12.69 28.83 -3.74
N LEU A 16 12.77 27.67 -3.12
CA LEU A 16 14.00 27.00 -2.74
C LEU A 16 13.94 25.57 -3.25
N SER A 17 14.89 25.19 -4.10
CA SER A 17 15.00 23.83 -4.61
C SER A 17 16.39 23.30 -4.32
N ALA A 18 16.47 22.05 -3.85
CA ALA A 18 17.72 21.38 -3.52
C ALA A 18 17.72 19.93 -4.02
N ILE A 19 18.89 19.46 -4.41
CA ILE A 19 19.15 18.05 -4.70
C ILE A 19 20.06 17.55 -3.60
N GLY A 20 19.63 16.50 -2.91
CA GLY A 20 20.34 15.93 -1.78
C GLY A 20 21.61 15.21 -2.21
N ARG A 21 22.68 15.44 -1.46
CA ARG A 21 23.93 14.68 -1.57
C ARG A 21 23.83 13.41 -0.72
N GLU A 22 24.90 12.62 -0.63
CA GLU A 22 24.89 11.34 0.09
C GLU A 22 24.62 11.48 1.60
N ASP A 23 25.02 12.61 2.18
CA ASP A 23 24.82 13.02 3.57
C ASP A 23 23.48 13.71 3.84
N SER A 24 22.63 13.86 2.82
CA SER A 24 21.32 14.50 2.91
C SER A 24 20.22 13.49 3.14
N PHE A 25 19.32 13.75 4.09
CA PHE A 25 18.19 12.87 4.43
C PHE A 25 17.10 12.80 3.34
N PHE A 26 17.17 13.71 2.36
CA PHE A 26 16.29 13.76 1.19
C PHE A 26 17.08 13.47 -0.10
N THR A 27 16.39 13.05 -1.15
CA THR A 27 16.94 12.96 -2.52
C THR A 27 16.71 14.27 -3.26
N ASP A 28 15.54 14.86 -3.10
CA ASP A 28 15.16 16.12 -3.69
C ASP A 28 14.12 16.83 -2.82
N PHE A 29 14.15 18.15 -2.90
CA PHE A 29 13.35 19.06 -2.10
C PHE A 29 13.00 20.28 -2.95
N ASP A 30 11.73 20.66 -2.96
CA ASP A 30 11.23 21.90 -3.57
C ASP A 30 10.20 22.55 -2.65
N ALA A 31 10.48 23.78 -2.23
CA ALA A 31 9.60 24.58 -1.39
C ALA A 31 9.30 25.94 -2.04
N LYS A 32 8.05 26.39 -1.94
CA LYS A 32 7.57 27.63 -2.57
C LYS A 32 6.91 28.55 -1.57
N ASN A 33 7.02 29.85 -1.86
CA ASN A 33 6.44 30.93 -1.07
C ASN A 33 6.78 30.80 0.42
N ILE A 34 8.08 30.67 0.69
CA ILE A 34 8.58 30.56 2.06
C ILE A 34 8.57 31.95 2.68
N VAL A 35 7.91 32.10 3.81
CA VAL A 35 7.82 33.34 4.58
C VAL A 35 8.35 33.09 5.97
N CYS A 36 9.47 33.72 6.32
CA CYS A 36 10.02 33.68 7.67
C CYS A 36 9.70 34.98 8.39
N ARG A 37 9.18 34.88 9.61
CA ARG A 37 8.95 36.04 10.49
C ARG A 37 10.15 36.19 11.41
N MET A 38 11.07 37.09 11.04
CA MET A 38 12.31 37.32 11.76
C MET A 38 12.23 38.62 12.55
N GLY A 39 12.73 38.64 13.79
CA GLY A 39 12.94 39.87 14.54
C GLY A 39 13.98 40.77 13.87
N LEU A 40 14.01 42.05 14.26
CA LEU A 40 14.84 43.08 13.61
C LEU A 40 16.35 42.75 13.65
N LEU A 41 16.80 42.07 14.71
CA LEU A 41 18.20 41.71 14.99
C LEU A 41 18.54 40.24 14.67
N ASP A 42 17.54 39.42 14.37
CA ASP A 42 17.66 37.95 14.28
C ASP A 42 18.42 37.44 13.05
N SER A 43 18.83 38.33 12.16
CA SER A 43 19.60 38.04 10.94
C SER A 43 20.94 38.77 10.88
N VAL A 44 21.33 39.49 11.95
CA VAL A 44 22.50 40.39 11.94
C VAL A 44 23.80 39.64 12.26
N ALA A 45 23.70 38.61 13.11
CA ALA A 45 24.80 37.69 13.39
C ALA A 45 24.23 36.27 13.58
N PRO A 46 25.00 35.21 13.26
CA PRO A 46 24.62 33.84 13.56
C PRO A 46 24.39 33.61 15.07
N PRO A 47 23.48 32.67 15.45
CA PRO A 47 22.59 31.93 14.55
C PRO A 47 21.46 32.81 14.01
N TRP A 48 21.14 32.66 12.72
CA TRP A 48 19.97 33.30 12.12
C TRP A 48 18.70 32.67 12.69
N ARG A 49 17.97 33.45 13.51
CA ARG A 49 16.74 32.99 14.15
C ARG A 49 15.58 33.25 13.21
N THR A 50 15.18 32.22 12.48
CA THR A 50 14.15 32.34 11.44
C THR A 50 12.74 32.52 12.01
N GLY A 51 12.57 32.30 13.31
CA GLY A 51 11.28 32.31 13.99
C GLY A 51 10.38 31.19 13.49
N GLY A 52 9.14 31.52 13.18
CA GLY A 52 8.20 30.63 12.50
C GLY A 52 8.31 30.78 10.98
N MET A 53 8.55 29.67 10.30
CA MET A 53 8.58 29.58 8.85
C MET A 53 7.20 29.12 8.34
N LYS A 54 6.67 29.79 7.33
CA LYS A 54 5.50 29.34 6.57
C LYS A 54 5.92 28.97 5.16
N ILE A 55 5.39 27.88 4.63
CA ILE A 55 5.63 27.41 3.27
C ILE A 55 4.27 27.14 2.63
N ALA A 56 4.02 27.63 1.42
CA ALA A 56 2.76 27.34 0.74
C ALA A 56 2.75 25.90 0.23
N ASP A 57 3.75 25.55 -0.59
CA ASP A 57 3.88 24.22 -1.19
C ASP A 57 5.25 23.62 -0.88
N LEU A 58 5.24 22.36 -0.44
CA LEU A 58 6.43 21.56 -0.21
C LEU A 58 6.30 20.22 -0.94
N VAL A 59 7.32 19.88 -1.71
CA VAL A 59 7.52 18.51 -2.22
C VAL A 59 8.88 18.03 -1.73
N ILE A 60 8.90 16.89 -1.05
CA ILE A 60 10.13 16.29 -0.53
C ILE A 60 10.11 14.78 -0.71
N ASN A 61 11.21 14.25 -1.22
CA ASN A 61 11.44 12.82 -1.35
C ASN A 61 12.49 12.40 -0.32
N VAL A 62 12.07 11.63 0.67
CA VAL A 62 12.85 11.24 1.84
C VAL A 62 13.51 9.89 1.58
N ARG A 63 14.77 9.73 2.02
CA ARG A 63 15.49 8.46 1.91
C ARG A 63 14.90 7.45 2.91
N ALA A 64 14.59 6.25 2.43
CA ALA A 64 13.99 5.17 3.23
C ALA A 64 15.01 4.25 3.93
N GLY A 65 16.26 4.69 4.08
CA GLY A 65 17.38 3.95 4.66
C GLY A 65 18.72 4.54 4.24
N ALA A 66 19.82 3.90 4.68
CA ALA A 66 21.18 4.28 4.32
C ALA A 66 21.99 3.06 3.86
N ALA A 67 23.02 3.28 3.04
CA ALA A 67 23.80 2.19 2.46
C ALA A 67 24.59 1.38 3.51
N ASP A 68 24.91 2.01 4.64
CA ASP A 68 25.62 1.42 5.77
C ASP A 68 25.28 2.20 7.07
N ALA A 69 25.70 1.65 8.22
CA ALA A 69 25.45 2.24 9.54
C ALA A 69 26.11 3.62 9.73
N GLY A 70 27.27 3.87 9.11
CA GLY A 70 27.95 5.16 9.17
C GLY A 70 27.18 6.22 8.42
N ALA A 71 26.71 5.91 7.22
CA ALA A 71 25.83 6.77 6.45
C ALA A 71 24.52 7.06 7.19
N ALA A 72 23.92 6.06 7.85
CA ALA A 72 22.71 6.25 8.67
C ALA A 72 22.94 7.26 9.81
N ALA A 73 24.09 7.16 10.50
CA ALA A 73 24.46 8.09 11.57
C ALA A 73 24.64 9.52 11.03
N THR A 74 25.33 9.70 9.91
CA THR A 74 25.50 11.02 9.27
C THR A 74 24.16 11.63 8.87
N LEU A 75 23.22 10.85 8.31
CA LEU A 75 21.88 11.34 8.00
C LEU A 75 21.12 11.81 9.25
N GLY A 76 21.24 11.06 10.35
CA GLY A 76 20.68 11.44 11.64
C GLY A 76 21.29 12.73 12.18
N GLU A 77 22.61 12.90 12.08
CA GLU A 77 23.29 14.14 12.48
C GLU A 77 22.88 15.34 11.64
N THR A 78 22.75 15.20 10.32
CA THR A 78 22.30 16.28 9.44
C THR A 78 20.88 16.76 9.79
N LEU A 79 19.97 15.83 10.10
CA LEU A 79 18.56 16.13 10.37
C LEU A 79 18.30 16.62 11.81
N PHE A 80 18.97 16.03 12.80
CA PHE A 80 18.73 16.30 14.23
C PHE A 80 19.84 17.13 14.90
N GLY A 81 20.92 17.42 14.19
CA GLY A 81 22.02 18.27 14.65
C GLY A 81 21.56 19.69 14.99
N HIS A 82 22.37 20.37 15.79
CA HIS A 82 22.23 21.82 15.97
C HIS A 82 23.09 22.50 14.92
N HIS A 83 22.47 23.31 14.07
CA HIS A 83 23.17 24.06 13.03
C HIS A 83 23.52 25.44 13.60
N PRO A 84 24.81 25.79 13.79
CA PRO A 84 25.23 27.01 14.48
C PRO A 84 24.82 28.30 13.72
N ASP A 85 24.49 28.17 12.44
CA ASP A 85 24.19 29.29 11.57
C ASP A 85 22.70 29.60 11.46
N VAL A 86 21.80 28.64 11.75
CA VAL A 86 20.35 28.79 11.55
C VAL A 86 19.57 28.07 12.64
N ASP A 87 18.70 28.81 13.31
CA ASP A 87 17.74 28.28 14.28
C ASP A 87 16.31 28.33 13.70
N VAL A 88 15.69 27.16 13.60
CA VAL A 88 14.32 26.97 13.08
C VAL A 88 13.47 26.38 14.20
N SER A 89 12.53 27.17 14.70
CA SER A 89 11.67 26.79 15.82
C SER A 89 10.42 26.03 15.39
N SER A 90 9.80 26.45 14.27
CA SER A 90 8.61 25.81 13.71
C SER A 90 8.48 26.05 12.21
N ILE A 91 7.95 25.06 11.49
CA ILE A 91 7.62 25.15 10.07
C ILE A 91 6.15 24.78 9.91
N ASP A 92 5.34 25.68 9.34
CA ASP A 92 3.97 25.42 8.93
C ASP A 92 3.92 25.34 7.39
N VAL A 93 3.43 24.25 6.85
CA VAL A 93 3.26 24.03 5.41
C VAL A 93 1.79 23.85 5.08
N GLU A 94 1.29 24.62 4.12
CA GLU A 94 -0.13 24.57 3.73
C GLU A 94 -0.44 23.34 2.86
N ASN A 95 0.47 22.99 1.96
CA ASN A 95 0.34 21.85 1.05
C ASN A 95 1.67 21.07 0.98
N ALA A 96 1.75 19.95 1.69
CA ALA A 96 2.92 19.09 1.74
C ALA A 96 2.67 17.77 1.00
N THR A 97 3.63 17.44 0.13
CA THR A 97 3.80 16.12 -0.48
C THR A 97 5.12 15.52 -0.01
N VAL A 98 5.05 14.39 0.67
CA VAL A 98 6.20 13.65 1.20
C VAL A 98 6.17 12.27 0.59
N THR A 99 7.24 11.84 -0.08
CA THR A 99 7.36 10.46 -0.57
C THR A 99 8.59 9.77 0.00
N TRP A 100 8.55 8.45 0.11
CA TRP A 100 9.66 7.62 0.56
C TRP A 100 9.61 6.25 -0.11
N GLY A 101 10.71 5.51 -0.04
CA GLY A 101 10.82 4.14 -0.54
C GLY A 101 11.35 4.07 -1.98
N PHE A 102 12.08 2.99 -2.27
CA PHE A 102 12.84 2.82 -3.52
C PHE A 102 12.21 1.84 -4.51
N SER A 103 11.17 1.12 -4.10
CA SER A 103 10.46 0.13 -4.91
C SER A 103 8.96 0.35 -4.83
N VAL A 104 8.20 -0.10 -5.82
CA VAL A 104 6.71 -0.04 -5.81
C VAL A 104 6.12 -0.66 -4.54
N LEU A 105 6.80 -1.66 -3.95
CA LEU A 105 6.34 -2.40 -2.77
C LEU A 105 6.67 -1.69 -1.44
N ALA A 106 7.76 -0.90 -1.39
CA ALA A 106 8.18 -0.18 -0.19
C ALA A 106 7.82 1.33 -0.23
N LYS A 107 7.39 1.83 -1.40
CA LYS A 107 7.05 3.24 -1.60
C LYS A 107 5.82 3.62 -0.78
N GLY A 108 5.93 4.73 -0.07
CA GLY A 108 4.81 5.37 0.60
C GLY A 108 4.79 6.86 0.30
N ARG A 109 3.62 7.46 0.49
CA ARG A 109 3.40 8.87 0.21
C ARG A 109 2.37 9.49 1.14
N ILE A 110 2.58 10.76 1.43
CA ILE A 110 1.59 11.71 1.94
C ILE A 110 1.43 12.78 0.88
N GLU A 111 0.20 13.11 0.49
CA GLU A 111 -0.07 14.09 -0.55
C GLU A 111 -1.14 15.09 -0.09
N GLY A 112 -0.96 16.36 -0.44
CA GLY A 112 -2.01 17.37 -0.22
C GLY A 112 -2.28 17.70 1.25
N SER A 113 -1.35 17.39 2.16
CA SER A 113 -1.57 17.54 3.60
C SER A 113 -1.05 18.87 4.12
N GLN A 114 -1.76 19.47 5.08
CA GLN A 114 -1.15 20.49 5.92
C GLN A 114 -0.09 19.81 6.81
N MET A 115 1.10 20.38 6.92
CA MET A 115 2.18 19.85 7.76
C MET A 115 2.63 20.90 8.76
N LYS A 116 2.75 20.52 10.03
CA LYS A 116 3.36 21.35 11.07
C LYS A 116 4.54 20.64 11.67
N VAL A 117 5.67 21.32 11.74
CA VAL A 117 6.92 20.82 12.30
C VAL A 117 7.29 21.72 13.46
N ARG A 118 7.59 21.13 14.61
CA ARG A 118 8.05 21.82 15.81
C ARG A 118 9.23 21.07 16.40
N ARG A 119 10.23 21.80 16.87
CA ARG A 119 11.33 21.18 17.60
C ARG A 119 10.85 20.79 19.00
N ARG A 120 11.15 19.56 19.43
CA ARG A 120 10.80 19.03 20.76
C ARG A 120 11.97 18.18 21.26
N ASP A 121 12.55 18.57 22.40
CA ASP A 121 13.73 17.92 22.98
C ASP A 121 14.86 17.75 21.95
N ASN A 122 15.31 16.51 21.71
CA ASN A 122 16.35 16.15 20.75
C ASN A 122 15.80 15.75 19.36
N GLY A 123 14.57 16.15 19.03
CA GLY A 123 13.89 15.70 17.82
C GLY A 123 12.90 16.71 17.23
N TRP A 124 12.14 16.21 16.27
CA TRP A 124 11.10 16.95 15.55
C TRP A 124 9.74 16.29 15.79
N TRP A 125 8.77 17.09 16.23
CA TRP A 125 7.38 16.72 16.23
C TRP A 125 6.74 17.22 14.94
N ILE A 126 6.20 16.28 14.14
CA ILE A 126 5.61 16.54 12.84
C ILE A 126 4.13 16.11 12.89
N GLN A 127 3.24 17.01 12.50
CA GLN A 127 1.80 16.74 12.43
C GLN A 127 1.28 16.99 11.02
N PHE A 128 0.58 16.01 10.48
CA PHE A 128 -0.14 16.06 9.21
C PHE A 128 -1.66 16.10 9.45
N LYS A 129 -2.38 16.86 8.64
CA LYS A 129 -3.84 16.98 8.68
C LYS A 129 -4.40 17.25 7.29
N GLY A 130 -5.43 16.50 6.92
CA GLY A 130 -6.00 16.53 5.57
C GLY A 130 -5.07 15.87 4.54
N GLY A 131 -5.48 15.83 3.28
CA GLY A 131 -4.75 15.12 2.25
C GLY A 131 -4.89 13.60 2.38
N THR A 132 -4.01 12.86 1.69
CA THR A 132 -4.05 11.39 1.62
C THR A 132 -2.73 10.75 2.02
N PHE A 133 -2.83 9.54 2.58
CA PHE A 133 -1.73 8.64 2.91
C PHE A 133 -1.86 7.36 2.09
N SER A 134 -0.75 6.91 1.51
CA SER A 134 -0.68 5.61 0.83
C SER A 134 0.61 4.89 1.20
N GLN A 135 0.51 3.58 1.47
CA GLN A 135 1.63 2.69 1.74
C GLN A 135 1.26 1.27 1.32
N ASN A 136 2.01 0.69 0.38
CA ASN A 136 1.75 -0.65 -0.14
C ASN A 136 0.28 -0.81 -0.60
N TRP A 137 -0.46 -1.81 -0.07
CA TRP A 137 -1.86 -2.05 -0.41
C TRP A 137 -2.83 -1.01 0.16
N LEU A 138 -2.42 -0.22 1.16
CA LEU A 138 -3.24 0.86 1.69
C LEU A 138 -3.15 2.05 0.75
N LYS A 139 -4.20 2.27 -0.03
CA LYS A 139 -4.24 3.34 -1.04
C LYS A 139 -5.23 4.43 -0.69
N ASP A 140 -4.72 5.66 -0.74
CA ASP A 140 -5.44 6.93 -0.73
C ASP A 140 -6.35 7.09 0.49
N LEU A 141 -5.80 6.80 1.67
CA LEU A 141 -6.48 6.98 2.94
C LEU A 141 -6.45 8.46 3.34
N GLU A 142 -7.61 9.08 3.58
CA GLU A 142 -7.69 10.46 4.05
C GLU A 142 -7.07 10.60 5.44
N ILE A 143 -6.19 11.59 5.60
CA ILE A 143 -5.53 11.85 6.88
C ILE A 143 -6.43 12.71 7.76
N GLY A 144 -7.06 12.11 8.76
CA GLY A 144 -7.75 12.84 9.81
C GLY A 144 -6.76 13.58 10.71
N GLU A 145 -5.77 12.85 11.21
CA GLU A 145 -4.64 13.40 11.96
C GLU A 145 -3.50 12.38 11.99
N LEU A 146 -2.28 12.81 11.66
CA LEU A 146 -1.09 11.96 11.78
C LEU A 146 0.02 12.74 12.48
N ALA A 147 0.30 12.41 13.73
CA ALA A 147 1.33 13.02 14.57
C ALA A 147 2.49 12.03 14.78
N VAL A 148 3.69 12.52 14.52
CA VAL A 148 4.92 11.74 14.41
C VAL A 148 6.03 12.44 15.17
N ILE A 149 6.77 11.71 16.00
CA ILE A 149 8.01 12.18 16.63
C ILE A 149 9.18 11.54 15.90
N CYS A 150 10.04 12.37 15.33
CA CYS A 150 11.30 11.97 14.73
C CYS A 150 12.44 12.30 15.68
N THR A 151 13.26 11.32 16.03
CA THR A 151 14.47 11.46 16.86
C THR A 151 15.64 10.73 16.20
N ARG A 152 16.83 10.86 16.79
CA ARG A 152 18.02 10.10 16.36
C ARG A 152 17.81 8.58 16.42
N ASP A 153 16.98 8.10 17.34
CA ASP A 153 16.70 6.67 17.52
C ASP A 153 15.67 6.14 16.52
N GLY A 154 14.97 7.04 15.82
CA GLY A 154 13.97 6.70 14.82
C GLY A 154 12.70 7.53 14.88
N VAL A 155 11.63 7.00 14.30
CA VAL A 155 10.34 7.66 14.11
C VAL A 155 9.26 6.94 14.91
N THR A 156 8.46 7.67 15.69
CA THR A 156 7.35 7.13 16.46
C THR A 156 6.05 7.82 16.07
N ILE A 157 5.02 7.05 15.71
CA ILE A 157 3.68 7.57 15.46
C ILE A 157 2.92 7.64 16.79
N GLU A 158 2.75 8.86 17.32
CA GLU A 158 1.96 9.10 18.54
C GLU A 158 0.47 8.87 18.27
N LYS A 159 0.00 9.33 17.10
CA LYS A 159 -1.40 9.26 16.70
C LYS A 159 -1.50 9.21 15.19
N GLY A 160 -2.06 8.15 14.64
CA GLY A 160 -2.44 8.07 13.23
C GLY A 160 -3.92 7.74 13.12
N LEU A 161 -4.72 8.68 12.63
CA LEU A 161 -6.11 8.48 12.27
C LEU A 161 -6.26 8.68 10.76
N LEU A 162 -6.50 7.58 10.06
CA LEU A 162 -6.73 7.55 8.62
C LEU A 162 -8.17 7.12 8.33
N ARG A 163 -8.74 7.55 7.21
CA ARG A 163 -10.14 7.27 6.84
C ARG A 163 -10.27 6.86 5.39
N LYS A 164 -11.27 6.04 5.09
CA LYS A 164 -11.68 5.74 3.71
C LYS A 164 -13.17 5.43 3.68
N GLY A 165 -13.95 6.25 2.99
CA GLY A 165 -15.41 6.15 3.02
C GLY A 165 -15.94 6.24 4.45
N SER A 166 -16.71 5.23 4.89
CA SER A 166 -17.20 5.11 6.26
C SER A 166 -16.20 4.46 7.23
N GLY A 167 -15.07 3.95 6.75
CA GLY A 167 -14.07 3.24 7.53
C GLY A 167 -12.98 4.12 8.13
N SER A 168 -12.32 3.62 9.17
CA SER A 168 -11.17 4.27 9.78
C SER A 168 -10.07 3.30 10.22
N VAL A 169 -8.83 3.76 10.13
CA VAL A 169 -7.63 3.09 10.65
C VAL A 169 -7.04 3.95 11.77
N VAL A 170 -6.82 3.35 12.93
CA VAL A 170 -6.11 3.97 14.06
C VAL A 170 -4.77 3.27 14.26
N ILE A 171 -3.68 4.00 14.04
CA ILE A 171 -2.31 3.57 14.28
C ILE A 171 -1.84 4.26 15.56
N SER A 172 -1.35 3.48 16.52
CA SER A 172 -0.87 3.99 17.80
C SER A 172 0.41 3.29 18.23
N GLY A 173 1.44 4.06 18.56
CA GLY A 173 2.70 3.52 19.10
C GLY A 173 3.54 2.76 18.08
N LEU A 174 3.35 3.01 16.79
CA LEU A 174 4.18 2.44 15.74
C LEU A 174 5.57 3.07 15.82
N THR A 175 6.60 2.23 15.95
CA THR A 175 8.00 2.67 16.00
C THR A 175 8.73 2.20 14.75
N ILE A 176 9.50 3.11 14.17
CA ILE A 176 10.42 2.86 13.06
C ILE A 176 11.82 3.14 13.62
N ARG A 177 12.60 2.11 13.91
CA ARG A 177 13.95 2.30 14.48
C ARG A 177 14.91 2.80 13.40
N GLY A 178 15.67 3.85 13.69
CA GLY A 178 16.70 4.36 12.79
C GLY A 178 17.88 3.40 12.70
N ALA A 179 18.13 2.83 11.53
CA ALA A 179 19.26 1.94 11.25
C ALA A 179 19.51 1.84 9.73
N GLU A 180 20.53 1.07 9.32
CA GLU A 180 20.74 0.70 7.90
C GLU A 180 19.45 0.14 7.28
N ARG A 181 18.72 -0.69 8.03
CA ARG A 181 17.40 -1.22 7.67
C ARG A 181 16.40 -0.81 8.75
N PRO A 182 15.62 0.26 8.54
CA PRO A 182 14.66 0.69 9.52
C PRO A 182 13.60 -0.39 9.73
N GLU A 183 13.43 -0.83 10.98
CA GLU A 183 12.43 -1.83 11.34
C GLU A 183 11.16 -1.13 11.81
N VAL A 184 10.04 -1.51 11.20
CA VAL A 184 8.70 -1.08 11.58
C VAL A 184 8.11 -2.12 12.50
N ASP A 185 7.57 -1.70 13.64
CA ASP A 185 6.72 -2.52 14.50
C ASP A 185 5.59 -1.66 15.07
N GLY A 186 4.36 -2.15 15.00
CA GLY A 186 3.19 -1.42 15.49
C GLY A 186 1.89 -2.17 15.29
N ILE A 187 0.79 -1.58 15.79
CA ILE A 187 -0.55 -2.13 15.63
C ILE A 187 -1.45 -1.09 14.96
N ALA A 188 -2.12 -1.50 13.89
CA ALA A 188 -3.17 -0.75 13.22
C ALA A 188 -4.53 -1.38 13.55
N ARG A 189 -5.45 -0.58 14.09
CA ARG A 189 -6.83 -1.00 14.36
C ARG A 189 -7.74 -0.48 13.27
N LEU A 190 -8.39 -1.40 12.59
CA LEU A 190 -9.37 -1.15 11.53
C LEU A 190 -10.77 -1.16 12.12
N ARG A 191 -11.61 -0.22 11.69
CA ARG A 191 -13.05 -0.20 11.96
C ARG A 191 -13.80 0.09 10.68
N ASN A 192 -14.73 -0.80 10.31
CA ASN A 192 -15.59 -0.70 9.14
C ASN A 192 -14.78 -0.35 7.87
N MET A 193 -13.56 -0.87 7.76
CA MET A 193 -12.66 -0.51 6.67
C MET A 193 -13.11 -1.16 5.37
N PRO A 194 -13.38 -0.38 4.31
CA PRO A 194 -13.76 -0.97 3.04
C PRO A 194 -12.60 -1.80 2.48
N LEU A 195 -12.94 -2.96 1.94
CA LEU A 195 -11.97 -3.83 1.25
C LEU A 195 -11.40 -3.15 -0.02
N GLU A 196 -12.16 -2.21 -0.60
CA GLU A 196 -11.76 -1.36 -1.73
C GLU A 196 -10.56 -0.48 -1.33
N GLY A 197 -9.38 -0.80 -1.87
CA GLY A 197 -8.06 -0.28 -1.52
C GLY A 197 -7.46 -0.72 -0.18
N MET A 198 -7.87 -1.88 0.32
CA MET A 198 -6.99 -2.78 1.06
C MET A 198 -6.50 -3.98 0.23
N LEU A 199 -7.19 -4.26 -0.89
CA LEU A 199 -6.92 -5.38 -1.77
C LEU A 199 -6.22 -4.93 -3.07
N PRO A 200 -5.56 -5.84 -3.80
CA PRO A 200 -5.14 -5.59 -5.17
C PRO A 200 -6.33 -5.22 -6.06
N GLU A 201 -6.10 -4.40 -7.09
CA GLU A 201 -7.15 -3.94 -8.03
C GLU A 201 -7.87 -5.09 -8.75
N SER A 202 -7.19 -6.23 -8.96
CA SER A 202 -7.82 -7.44 -9.52
C SER A 202 -8.80 -8.13 -8.57
N ALA A 203 -8.74 -7.86 -7.27
CA ALA A 203 -9.68 -8.42 -6.31
C ALA A 203 -10.89 -7.51 -6.07
N GLU A 204 -10.77 -6.20 -6.36
CA GLU A 204 -11.83 -5.21 -6.12
C GLU A 204 -13.11 -5.48 -6.93
N TYR A 205 -13.01 -6.10 -8.10
CA TYR A 205 -14.19 -6.44 -8.90
C TYR A 205 -14.91 -7.73 -8.45
N LEU A 206 -14.27 -8.54 -7.59
CA LEU A 206 -14.82 -9.80 -7.07
C LEU A 206 -15.42 -9.66 -5.67
N LEU A 207 -14.77 -8.84 -4.85
CA LEU A 207 -14.99 -8.74 -3.41
C LEU A 207 -15.44 -7.32 -3.07
N GLU A 208 -16.50 -7.23 -2.27
CA GLU A 208 -16.90 -6.00 -1.62
C GLU A 208 -17.14 -6.25 -0.15
N GLY A 209 -17.01 -5.22 0.67
CA GLY A 209 -17.32 -5.36 2.08
C GLY A 209 -16.57 -4.39 2.95
N THR A 210 -16.85 -4.50 4.23
CA THR A 210 -16.07 -3.85 5.28
C THR A 210 -15.56 -4.88 6.26
N VAL A 211 -14.39 -4.59 6.83
CA VAL A 211 -13.75 -5.41 7.84
C VAL A 211 -13.26 -4.55 8.99
N SER A 212 -13.32 -5.12 10.19
CA SER A 212 -12.73 -4.57 11.40
C SER A 212 -11.76 -5.58 12.01
N GLY A 213 -10.75 -5.09 12.71
CA GLY A 213 -9.74 -5.96 13.30
C GLY A 213 -8.47 -5.22 13.70
N ALA A 214 -7.55 -5.95 14.32
CA ALA A 214 -6.23 -5.44 14.66
C ALA A 214 -5.16 -6.14 13.82
N LEU A 215 -4.40 -5.36 13.07
CA LEU A 215 -3.30 -5.83 12.25
C LEU A 215 -1.99 -5.37 12.85
N ARG A 216 -1.05 -6.28 13.03
CA ARG A 216 0.34 -5.96 13.34
C ARG A 216 1.01 -5.48 12.06
N LEU A 217 1.64 -4.31 12.11
CA LEU A 217 2.50 -3.78 11.06
C LEU A 217 3.93 -4.16 11.40
N SER A 218 4.63 -4.81 10.46
CA SER A 218 6.00 -5.25 10.64
C SER A 218 6.79 -5.22 9.35
N GLY A 219 8.12 -5.14 9.43
CA GLY A 219 9.01 -5.27 8.28
C GLY A 219 9.97 -4.10 8.18
N SER A 220 10.40 -3.77 6.96
CA SER A 220 11.37 -2.69 6.75
C SER A 220 11.06 -1.88 5.51
N THR A 221 11.24 -0.56 5.59
CA THR A 221 11.19 0.33 4.42
C THR A 221 12.37 0.10 3.46
N ASN A 222 13.36 -0.68 3.90
CA ASN A 222 14.59 -0.99 3.17
C ASN A 222 14.82 -2.51 2.97
N SER A 223 13.75 -3.28 2.82
CA SER A 223 13.82 -4.68 2.42
C SER A 223 13.03 -4.92 1.13
N GLN A 224 13.33 -6.03 0.44
CA GLN A 224 12.51 -6.48 -0.70
C GLN A 224 11.08 -6.85 -0.28
N GLU A 225 10.89 -7.21 0.99
CA GLU A 225 9.59 -7.54 1.57
C GLU A 225 8.77 -6.30 1.94
N GLY A 226 9.40 -5.15 2.14
CA GLY A 226 8.73 -3.90 2.48
C GLY A 226 8.08 -3.93 3.87
N ILE A 227 7.05 -3.10 4.05
CA ILE A 227 6.20 -3.12 5.24
C ILE A 227 5.04 -4.07 4.97
N GLY A 228 4.95 -5.12 5.79
CA GLY A 228 3.87 -6.08 5.82
C GLY A 228 2.83 -5.78 6.91
N MET A 229 1.69 -6.44 6.80
CA MET A 229 0.65 -6.45 7.82
C MET A 229 0.20 -7.89 8.08
N ALA A 230 -0.02 -8.24 9.34
CA ALA A 230 -0.47 -9.57 9.74
C ALA A 230 -1.45 -9.48 10.91
N GLY A 231 -2.57 -10.21 10.84
CA GLY A 231 -3.52 -10.29 11.94
C GLY A 231 -4.79 -11.03 11.58
N ARG A 232 -5.56 -11.39 12.61
CA ARG A 232 -6.86 -12.03 12.47
C ARG A 232 -7.93 -10.97 12.31
N ILE A 233 -8.75 -11.12 11.28
CA ILE A 233 -9.92 -10.28 10.99
C ILE A 233 -11.17 -11.06 11.43
N GLU A 234 -12.04 -10.40 12.17
CA GLU A 234 -13.31 -10.94 12.62
C GLU A 234 -14.44 -10.05 12.09
N LEU A 235 -15.44 -10.66 11.46
CA LEU A 235 -16.61 -9.94 10.98
C LEU A 235 -17.54 -9.64 12.16
N GLY A 236 -17.50 -8.39 12.63
CA GLY A 236 -18.35 -7.88 13.71
C GLY A 236 -19.69 -7.31 13.22
N GLU A 237 -20.44 -6.69 14.13
CA GLU A 237 -21.69 -6.00 13.79
C GLU A 237 -21.45 -4.84 12.81
N GLY A 238 -22.10 -4.92 11.64
CA GLY A 238 -21.98 -3.94 10.57
C GLY A 238 -20.93 -4.29 9.51
N ASP A 239 -20.04 -5.23 9.80
CA ASP A 239 -19.12 -5.80 8.82
C ASP A 239 -19.78 -6.85 7.96
N GLY A 240 -19.14 -7.13 6.83
CA GLY A 240 -19.60 -8.19 5.95
C GLY A 240 -18.84 -8.20 4.65
N VAL A 241 -18.59 -9.41 4.17
CA VAL A 241 -17.92 -9.66 2.89
C VAL A 241 -18.96 -10.15 1.90
N VAL A 242 -18.93 -9.59 0.70
CA VAL A 242 -19.85 -9.90 -0.39
C VAL A 242 -19.04 -10.44 -1.55
N LEU A 243 -19.34 -11.68 -1.93
CA LEU A 243 -18.90 -12.25 -3.20
C LEU A 243 -19.94 -11.95 -4.28
N ARG A 244 -19.47 -11.40 -5.40
CA ARG A 244 -20.31 -11.10 -6.56
C ARG A 244 -20.30 -12.26 -7.57
N GLU A 245 -21.36 -12.37 -8.36
CA GLU A 245 -21.54 -13.37 -9.43
C GLU A 245 -20.50 -13.32 -10.58
N ARG A 246 -19.44 -12.54 -10.44
CA ARG A 246 -18.31 -12.56 -11.39
C ARG A 246 -17.42 -13.78 -11.20
N ILE A 247 -17.60 -14.52 -10.11
CA ILE A 247 -16.93 -15.79 -9.85
C ILE A 247 -17.66 -16.92 -10.63
N PRO A 248 -17.01 -17.58 -11.61
CA PRO A 248 -17.57 -18.71 -12.37
C PRO A 248 -18.29 -19.76 -11.54
N LEU A 249 -17.78 -20.10 -10.36
CA LEU A 249 -18.41 -21.07 -9.46
C LEU A 249 -19.81 -20.65 -9.01
N LEU A 250 -20.00 -19.38 -8.61
CA LEU A 250 -21.31 -18.87 -8.20
C LEU A 250 -22.30 -18.85 -9.36
N ARG A 251 -21.81 -18.61 -10.59
CA ARG A 251 -22.63 -18.74 -11.81
C ARG A 251 -23.08 -20.18 -12.02
N ALA A 252 -22.17 -21.14 -11.86
CA ALA A 252 -22.46 -22.56 -12.04
C ALA A 252 -23.52 -23.04 -11.03
N LEU A 253 -23.34 -22.71 -9.74
CA LEU A 253 -24.30 -23.02 -8.68
C LEU A 253 -25.70 -22.46 -8.98
N ARG A 254 -25.79 -21.23 -9.49
CA ARG A 254 -27.06 -20.58 -9.86
C ARG A 254 -27.87 -21.34 -10.92
N MET A 255 -27.24 -22.10 -11.83
CA MET A 255 -28.02 -22.85 -12.83
C MET A 255 -28.48 -24.21 -12.33
N VAL A 256 -27.73 -24.80 -11.40
CA VAL A 256 -28.03 -26.13 -10.88
C VAL A 256 -29.01 -26.03 -9.71
N ASP A 257 -28.83 -25.04 -8.86
CA ASP A 257 -29.71 -24.77 -7.73
C ASP A 257 -30.81 -23.80 -8.15
N SER A 258 -32.04 -24.32 -8.18
CA SER A 258 -33.24 -23.56 -8.56
C SER A 258 -33.95 -22.90 -7.38
N PHE A 259 -33.53 -23.21 -6.15
CA PHE A 259 -34.19 -22.77 -4.92
C PHE A 259 -33.45 -21.62 -4.24
N ASN A 260 -32.13 -21.56 -4.38
CA ASN A 260 -31.30 -20.57 -3.71
C ASN A 260 -30.67 -19.55 -4.69
N ASN A 261 -30.37 -18.35 -4.19
CA ASN A 261 -29.85 -17.26 -5.01
C ASN A 261 -28.36 -16.99 -4.72
N TYR A 262 -27.50 -17.29 -5.70
CA TYR A 262 -26.05 -17.09 -5.63
C TYR A 262 -25.55 -15.85 -6.37
N ARG A 263 -26.44 -14.95 -6.81
CA ARG A 263 -26.03 -13.70 -7.50
C ARG A 263 -25.15 -12.80 -6.60
N ARG A 264 -25.43 -12.83 -5.30
CA ARG A 264 -24.73 -12.05 -4.30
C ARG A 264 -24.72 -12.83 -3.00
N VAL A 265 -23.58 -13.42 -2.65
CA VAL A 265 -23.42 -14.14 -1.39
C VAL A 265 -22.81 -13.19 -0.38
N ARG A 266 -23.52 -12.94 0.73
CA ARG A 266 -23.08 -12.04 1.79
C ARG A 266 -22.76 -12.82 3.05
N PHE A 267 -21.50 -12.80 3.44
CA PHE A 267 -21.00 -13.29 4.70
C PHE A 267 -21.12 -12.20 5.75
N LEU A 268 -21.83 -12.49 6.84
CA LEU A 268 -22.09 -11.55 7.93
C LEU A 268 -21.33 -11.90 9.21
N SER A 269 -20.81 -13.12 9.29
CA SER A 269 -20.07 -13.61 10.44
C SER A 269 -18.94 -14.52 9.99
N GLY A 270 -17.88 -14.57 10.79
CA GLY A 270 -16.73 -15.41 10.51
C GLY A 270 -15.42 -14.71 10.81
N SER A 271 -14.32 -15.41 10.54
CA SER A 271 -12.97 -14.87 10.71
C SER A 271 -12.03 -15.38 9.62
N PHE A 272 -10.94 -14.67 9.41
CA PHE A 272 -9.82 -15.14 8.59
C PHE A 272 -8.53 -14.46 9.04
N ASP A 273 -7.42 -15.14 8.82
CA ASP A 273 -6.09 -14.59 9.02
C ASP A 273 -5.65 -13.87 7.76
N LEU A 274 -5.25 -12.60 7.91
CA LEU A 274 -4.68 -11.79 6.84
C LEU A 274 -3.19 -11.65 7.07
N LYS A 275 -2.38 -11.97 6.06
CA LYS A 275 -0.96 -11.58 6.00
C LYS A 275 -0.67 -10.93 4.65
N SER A 276 0.09 -9.86 4.64
CA SER A 276 0.59 -9.28 3.41
C SER A 276 2.01 -8.76 3.60
N GLY A 277 2.83 -8.85 2.54
CA GLY A 277 4.25 -8.48 2.55
C GLY A 277 4.94 -8.99 1.28
N GLY A 278 5.96 -8.28 0.80
CA GLY A 278 6.75 -8.69 -0.37
C GLY A 278 5.95 -8.89 -1.66
N GLY A 279 4.85 -8.15 -1.82
CA GLY A 279 3.92 -8.33 -2.95
C GLY A 279 3.06 -9.59 -2.87
N ARG A 280 3.07 -10.31 -1.74
CA ARG A 280 2.20 -11.44 -1.45
C ARG A 280 1.05 -11.03 -0.54
N LEU A 281 -0.09 -11.69 -0.71
CA LEU A 281 -1.26 -11.61 0.15
C LEU A 281 -1.68 -13.03 0.49
N GLU A 282 -1.72 -13.37 1.77
CA GLU A 282 -2.15 -14.67 2.27
C GLU A 282 -3.40 -14.47 3.12
N LEU A 283 -4.44 -15.22 2.77
CA LEU A 283 -5.67 -15.36 3.53
C LEU A 283 -5.70 -16.79 4.08
N GLY A 284 -5.45 -16.96 5.37
CA GLY A 284 -5.44 -18.25 6.04
C GLY A 284 -6.65 -18.44 6.94
N GLU A 285 -6.90 -19.68 7.37
CA GLU A 285 -7.96 -20.03 8.34
C GLU A 285 -9.30 -19.33 8.04
N ILE A 286 -9.66 -19.24 6.77
CA ILE A 286 -10.92 -18.64 6.35
C ILE A 286 -12.02 -19.50 6.96
N ASP A 287 -12.94 -18.88 7.66
CA ASP A 287 -14.19 -19.48 8.15
C ASP A 287 -15.27 -18.42 8.11
N LEU A 288 -15.96 -18.32 6.97
CA LEU A 288 -16.99 -17.32 6.72
C LEU A 288 -18.35 -17.99 6.55
N VAL A 289 -19.39 -17.39 7.15
CA VAL A 289 -20.76 -17.91 7.13
C VAL A 289 -21.71 -16.87 6.52
N ALA A 290 -22.41 -17.29 5.46
CA ALA A 290 -23.45 -16.53 4.78
C ALA A 290 -24.84 -17.03 5.20
N GLY A 291 -25.14 -16.94 6.50
CA GLY A 291 -26.35 -17.51 7.10
C GLY A 291 -26.54 -18.99 6.74
N ASP A 292 -27.75 -19.34 6.32
CA ASP A 292 -28.09 -20.71 5.93
C ASP A 292 -27.69 -21.07 4.50
N LEU A 293 -27.24 -20.08 3.70
CA LEU A 293 -26.99 -20.27 2.27
C LEU A 293 -25.68 -21.00 2.01
N MET A 294 -24.57 -20.53 2.59
CA MET A 294 -23.23 -21.00 2.23
C MET A 294 -22.24 -20.82 3.39
N THR A 295 -21.27 -21.72 3.53
CA THR A 295 -20.03 -21.44 4.29
C THR A 295 -18.83 -21.49 3.38
N LEU A 296 -17.78 -20.77 3.73
CA LEU A 296 -16.51 -20.77 3.04
C LEU A 296 -15.39 -21.03 4.05
N LYS A 297 -14.62 -22.10 3.83
CA LYS A 297 -13.47 -22.47 4.65
C LYS A 297 -12.20 -22.64 3.82
N GLY A 298 -11.03 -22.51 4.43
CA GLY A 298 -9.75 -22.86 3.80
C GLY A 298 -8.74 -21.72 3.77
N GLY A 299 -7.98 -21.62 2.68
CA GLY A 299 -6.93 -20.60 2.55
C GLY A 299 -6.52 -20.31 1.11
N ILE A 300 -6.07 -19.07 0.88
CA ILE A 300 -5.67 -18.55 -0.42
C ILE A 300 -4.37 -17.77 -0.26
N VAL A 301 -3.40 -18.07 -1.12
CA VAL A 301 -2.17 -17.31 -1.29
C VAL A 301 -2.18 -16.66 -2.66
N VAL A 302 -1.96 -15.35 -2.67
CA VAL A 302 -1.80 -14.54 -3.88
C VAL A 302 -0.35 -14.10 -3.93
N ARG A 303 0.34 -14.44 -5.01
CA ARG A 303 1.77 -14.16 -5.20
C ARG A 303 2.08 -13.70 -6.62
N PRO A 304 3.17 -12.95 -6.83
CA PRO A 304 3.69 -12.74 -8.18
C PRO A 304 4.17 -14.07 -8.80
N PRO A 305 4.19 -14.17 -10.14
CA PRO A 305 4.60 -15.39 -10.83
C PRO A 305 6.11 -15.64 -10.66
N THR A 306 6.50 -16.91 -10.58
CA THR A 306 7.90 -17.33 -10.54
C THR A 306 8.60 -17.12 -11.88
N LYS A 307 9.93 -17.26 -11.93
CA LYS A 307 10.69 -17.10 -13.17
C LYS A 307 10.36 -18.16 -14.20
N GLU A 308 10.26 -19.41 -13.77
CA GLU A 308 9.86 -20.53 -14.60
C GLU A 308 8.43 -20.33 -15.15
N GLU A 309 7.52 -19.76 -14.36
CA GLU A 309 6.16 -19.43 -14.81
C GLU A 309 6.15 -18.28 -15.83
N LYS A 310 7.01 -17.27 -15.64
CA LYS A 310 7.17 -16.16 -16.60
C LYS A 310 7.74 -16.66 -17.93
N GLU A 311 8.72 -17.55 -17.89
CA GLU A 311 9.34 -18.18 -19.08
C GLU A 311 8.33 -19.06 -19.82
N LYS A 312 7.56 -19.90 -19.13
CA LYS A 312 6.48 -20.70 -19.75
C LYS A 312 5.37 -19.84 -20.36
N SER A 313 5.03 -18.70 -19.74
CA SER A 313 4.02 -17.78 -20.27
C SER A 313 4.48 -17.03 -21.52
N LEU A 314 5.80 -16.88 -21.71
CA LEU A 314 6.41 -16.33 -22.92
C LEU A 314 6.41 -17.35 -24.08
N GLU A 315 6.43 -18.64 -23.79
CA GLU A 315 6.45 -19.73 -24.78
C GLU A 315 5.05 -20.15 -25.28
N GLN A 316 4.00 -19.95 -24.48
CA GLN A 316 2.61 -20.24 -24.86
C GLN A 316 1.69 -19.04 -24.62
N PRO A 317 1.48 -18.18 -25.62
CA PRO A 317 0.47 -17.13 -25.53
C PRO A 317 -0.92 -17.77 -25.43
N LEU A 318 -1.67 -17.40 -24.39
CA LEU A 318 -3.05 -17.82 -24.20
C LEU A 318 -3.91 -17.44 -25.42
N PRO A 319 -4.74 -18.35 -25.97
CA PRO A 319 -5.63 -18.01 -27.07
C PRO A 319 -6.70 -17.03 -26.59
N GLY A 320 -6.69 -15.81 -27.13
CA GLY A 320 -7.74 -14.80 -26.91
C GLY A 320 -7.36 -13.59 -26.05
N SER A 321 -6.13 -13.47 -25.57
CA SER A 321 -5.65 -12.21 -24.97
C SER A 321 -5.17 -11.24 -26.06
N PRO A 322 -5.55 -9.94 -26.06
CA PRO A 322 -5.13 -8.95 -27.07
C PRO A 322 -3.62 -8.63 -27.07
N LEU A 323 -2.82 -9.33 -26.27
CA LEU A 323 -1.47 -8.94 -25.84
C LEU A 323 -0.33 -9.54 -26.67
N ALA A 324 -0.60 -10.12 -27.84
CA ALA A 324 0.43 -10.79 -28.64
C ALA A 324 1.37 -9.85 -29.42
N VAL A 325 1.29 -8.51 -29.29
CA VAL A 325 2.03 -7.60 -30.19
C VAL A 325 3.03 -6.65 -29.52
N GLU A 326 3.13 -6.54 -28.18
CA GLU A 326 4.08 -5.59 -27.56
C GLU A 326 4.90 -6.15 -26.37
N SER A 327 5.20 -7.44 -26.37
CA SER A 327 6.04 -8.09 -25.35
C SER A 327 7.56 -7.99 -25.57
N ALA A 328 8.03 -7.25 -26.58
CA ALA A 328 9.45 -7.25 -26.96
C ALA A 328 10.36 -6.18 -26.30
N ALA A 329 9.84 -5.28 -25.46
CA ALA A 329 10.61 -4.08 -25.04
C ALA A 329 10.95 -3.95 -23.54
N ILE A 330 10.65 -4.93 -22.68
CA ILE A 330 11.04 -4.86 -21.26
C ILE A 330 11.75 -6.14 -20.85
N ARG A 331 13.08 -6.13 -20.96
CA ARG A 331 13.93 -7.10 -20.26
C ARG A 331 13.79 -6.82 -18.76
N PRO A 332 13.33 -7.77 -17.93
CA PRO A 332 13.49 -7.63 -16.49
C PRO A 332 15.00 -7.60 -16.20
N GLY A 333 15.48 -6.51 -15.62
CA GLY A 333 16.85 -6.40 -15.15
C GLY A 333 17.20 -7.60 -14.27
N GLY A 334 18.37 -8.19 -14.53
CA GLY A 334 18.82 -9.44 -13.92
C GLY A 334 18.93 -9.42 -12.39
N GLU A 335 19.09 -10.63 -11.87
CA GLU A 335 19.19 -11.06 -10.46
C GLU A 335 20.25 -10.40 -9.57
N ASP A 336 20.90 -9.33 -10.01
CA ASP A 336 21.82 -8.63 -9.13
C ASP A 336 21.02 -7.76 -8.16
N GLY A 337 20.93 -8.26 -6.93
CA GLY A 337 20.09 -7.77 -5.84
C GLY A 337 19.97 -6.25 -5.77
N PHE A 338 18.73 -5.79 -5.58
CA PHE A 338 18.42 -4.43 -5.18
C PHE A 338 19.26 -4.06 -3.94
N THR A 339 20.33 -3.29 -4.14
CA THR A 339 21.14 -2.73 -3.06
C THR A 339 20.96 -1.21 -3.09
N LEU A 340 20.88 -0.59 -1.92
CA LEU A 340 20.89 0.88 -1.79
C LEU A 340 22.09 1.51 -2.49
N ARG A 341 23.18 0.75 -2.65
CA ARG A 341 24.37 1.14 -3.41
C ARG A 341 24.06 1.40 -4.89
N ARG A 342 23.24 0.57 -5.53
CA ARG A 342 22.82 0.75 -6.93
C ARG A 342 21.85 1.92 -7.08
N ALA A 343 20.90 2.08 -6.16
CA ALA A 343 20.01 3.24 -6.13
C ALA A 343 20.80 4.55 -5.89
N ALA A 344 21.81 4.51 -5.02
CA ALA A 344 22.75 5.61 -4.82
C ALA A 344 23.54 5.93 -6.10
N GLU A 345 24.04 4.92 -6.83
CA GLU A 345 24.74 5.12 -8.11
C GLU A 345 23.83 5.69 -9.22
N GLU A 346 22.57 5.28 -9.30
CA GLU A 346 21.61 5.87 -10.24
C GLU A 346 21.28 7.32 -9.88
N SER A 347 21.12 7.63 -8.59
CA SER A 347 20.94 9.01 -8.14
C SER A 347 22.18 9.88 -8.46
N ARG A 348 23.41 9.36 -8.30
CA ARG A 348 24.65 10.05 -8.75
C ARG A 348 24.62 10.37 -10.25
N ARG A 349 24.13 9.45 -11.09
CA ARG A 349 23.99 9.68 -12.54
C ARG A 349 22.98 10.78 -12.86
N LYS A 350 21.87 10.86 -12.14
CA LYS A 350 20.86 11.93 -12.30
C LYS A 350 21.38 13.31 -11.87
N VAL A 351 22.17 13.39 -10.79
CA VAL A 351 22.80 14.66 -10.35
C VAL A 351 23.82 15.18 -11.37
N ALA A 352 24.53 14.28 -12.05
CA ALA A 352 25.54 14.65 -13.05
C ALA A 352 24.94 15.15 -14.39
N GLY A 353 23.64 14.97 -14.62
CA GLY A 353 23.02 15.13 -15.95
C GLY A 353 21.98 16.22 -16.14
N GLY A 354 21.59 17.02 -15.13
CA GLY A 354 20.44 17.92 -15.28
C GLY A 354 20.49 19.21 -14.47
N GLY A 355 20.36 20.36 -15.17
CA GLY A 355 20.09 21.67 -14.58
C GLY A 355 18.70 21.76 -13.92
N PRO A 356 18.31 22.92 -13.36
CA PRO A 356 17.09 23.07 -12.57
C PRO A 356 15.83 22.94 -13.46
N VAL A 357 15.34 21.70 -13.60
CA VAL A 357 14.12 21.33 -14.34
C VAL A 357 12.88 22.05 -13.77
N GLY A 358 12.01 22.53 -14.67
CA GLY A 358 10.84 23.36 -14.37
C GLY A 358 9.70 22.62 -13.63
N LEU A 359 8.79 23.40 -13.05
CA LEU A 359 7.66 22.93 -12.23
C LEU A 359 6.69 22.02 -13.01
N LEU A 360 6.40 22.38 -14.27
CA LEU A 360 5.52 21.62 -15.16
C LEU A 360 6.10 20.25 -15.51
N GLU A 361 7.36 20.18 -15.93
CA GLU A 361 8.02 18.89 -16.23
C GLU A 361 8.08 17.95 -15.01
N ARG A 362 8.19 18.47 -13.78
CA ARG A 362 8.17 17.63 -12.56
C ARG A 362 6.75 17.20 -12.15
N TYR A 363 5.75 18.04 -12.40
CA TYR A 363 4.34 17.68 -12.18
C TYR A 363 3.86 16.68 -13.24
N GLU A 364 4.24 16.89 -14.50
CA GLU A 364 4.05 15.95 -15.59
C GLU A 364 4.80 14.65 -15.32
N ALA A 365 6.05 14.70 -14.86
CA ALA A 365 6.79 13.49 -14.46
C ALA A 365 6.10 12.75 -13.30
N THR A 366 5.49 13.42 -12.33
CA THR A 366 4.75 12.75 -11.25
C THR A 366 3.40 12.20 -11.70
N VAL A 367 2.73 12.85 -12.66
CA VAL A 367 1.49 12.34 -13.27
C VAL A 367 1.78 11.17 -14.22
N GLU A 368 2.85 11.25 -15.01
CA GLU A 368 3.35 10.18 -15.88
C GLU A 368 3.88 9.02 -15.05
N GLU A 369 4.61 9.27 -13.96
CA GLU A 369 4.96 8.25 -12.98
C GLU A 369 3.71 7.59 -12.41
N ARG A 370 2.67 8.35 -12.02
CA ARG A 370 1.40 7.77 -11.56
C ARG A 370 0.72 6.90 -12.61
N ALA A 371 0.67 7.35 -13.87
CA ALA A 371 0.05 6.61 -14.96
C ALA A 371 0.83 5.34 -15.29
N PHE A 372 2.16 5.44 -15.34
CA PHE A 372 3.06 4.31 -15.54
C PHE A 372 3.00 3.33 -14.36
N GLU A 373 2.93 3.83 -13.13
CA GLU A 373 2.78 3.04 -11.90
C GLU A 373 1.43 2.32 -11.85
N SER A 374 0.33 3.00 -12.19
CA SER A 374 -0.99 2.37 -12.30
C SER A 374 -0.99 1.30 -13.37
N ALA A 375 -0.37 1.56 -14.52
CA ALA A 375 -0.24 0.58 -15.60
C ALA A 375 0.65 -0.62 -15.19
N MET A 376 1.74 -0.38 -14.47
CA MET A 376 2.61 -1.43 -13.93
C MET A 376 1.93 -2.24 -12.84
N ALA A 377 1.20 -1.60 -11.94
CA ALA A 377 0.42 -2.26 -10.89
C ALA A 377 -0.72 -3.09 -11.49
N ALA A 378 -1.42 -2.57 -12.50
CA ALA A 378 -2.44 -3.31 -13.25
C ALA A 378 -1.83 -4.53 -13.96
N LYS A 379 -0.71 -4.36 -14.67
CA LYS A 379 0.02 -5.47 -15.30
C LYS A 379 0.52 -6.51 -14.27
N LEU A 380 1.02 -6.06 -13.12
CA LEU A 380 1.43 -6.96 -12.04
C LEU A 380 0.23 -7.72 -11.48
N SER A 381 -0.89 -7.03 -11.29
CA SER A 381 -2.16 -7.56 -10.82
C SER A 381 -2.72 -8.65 -11.75
N GLU A 382 -2.65 -8.44 -13.06
CA GLU A 382 -3.03 -9.43 -14.09
C GLU A 382 -2.09 -10.64 -14.11
N SER A 383 -0.83 -10.46 -13.68
CA SER A 383 0.16 -11.53 -13.62
C SER A 383 0.12 -12.36 -12.33
N LEU A 384 -0.67 -11.96 -11.32
CA LEU A 384 -0.73 -12.64 -10.04
C LEU A 384 -1.19 -14.09 -10.18
N ARG A 385 -0.60 -14.95 -9.34
CA ARG A 385 -0.94 -16.36 -9.19
C ARG A 385 -1.67 -16.56 -7.87
N TYR A 386 -2.72 -17.35 -7.95
CA TYR A 386 -3.56 -17.73 -6.83
C TYR A 386 -3.35 -19.22 -6.58
N GLU A 387 -3.06 -19.56 -5.34
CA GLU A 387 -2.81 -20.94 -4.89
C GLU A 387 -3.57 -21.17 -3.59
N GLY A 388 -4.19 -22.33 -3.44
CA GLY A 388 -4.88 -22.68 -2.20
C GLY A 388 -5.96 -23.72 -2.38
N GLU A 389 -6.74 -23.91 -1.34
CA GLU A 389 -7.90 -24.79 -1.35
C GLU A 389 -9.01 -24.12 -0.54
N LEU A 390 -10.19 -24.00 -1.15
CA LEU A 390 -11.39 -23.51 -0.50
C LEU A 390 -12.43 -24.62 -0.42
N GLU A 391 -12.94 -24.87 0.77
CA GLU A 391 -14.12 -25.70 0.97
C GLU A 391 -15.36 -24.81 1.05
N ILE A 392 -16.25 -24.98 0.08
CA ILE A 392 -17.54 -24.29 0.04
C ILE A 392 -18.62 -25.29 0.40
N THR A 393 -19.42 -25.00 1.42
CA THR A 393 -20.58 -25.83 1.73
C THR A 393 -21.87 -25.14 1.31
N VAL A 394 -22.75 -25.88 0.66
CA VAL A 394 -24.07 -25.40 0.22
C VAL A 394 -25.19 -26.21 0.88
N ARG A 395 -26.43 -25.73 0.78
CA ARG A 395 -27.60 -26.41 1.36
C ARG A 395 -27.83 -27.79 0.75
N PRO A 396 -28.43 -28.74 1.50
CA PRO A 396 -28.61 -30.12 1.05
C PRO A 396 -29.59 -30.27 -0.12
N ASP A 397 -30.44 -29.27 -0.35
CA ASP A 397 -31.40 -29.20 -1.46
C ASP A 397 -30.79 -28.63 -2.76
N ALA A 398 -29.56 -28.10 -2.72
CA ALA A 398 -28.96 -27.38 -3.84
C ALA A 398 -28.83 -28.23 -5.12
N PHE A 399 -28.67 -29.56 -4.99
CA PHE A 399 -28.49 -30.50 -6.10
C PHE A 399 -29.68 -31.43 -6.34
N ASP A 400 -30.86 -31.15 -5.78
CA ASP A 400 -32.04 -32.01 -5.95
C ASP A 400 -32.50 -32.16 -7.41
N GLN A 401 -32.22 -31.16 -8.25
CA GLN A 401 -32.53 -31.17 -9.68
C GLN A 401 -31.41 -31.75 -10.56
N ALA A 402 -30.28 -32.16 -9.96
CA ALA A 402 -29.12 -32.71 -10.64
C ALA A 402 -28.63 -34.02 -9.97
N PRO A 403 -29.29 -35.16 -10.25
CA PRO A 403 -28.94 -36.45 -9.66
C PRO A 403 -27.46 -36.86 -9.79
N PRO A 404 -26.75 -36.57 -10.91
CA PRO A 404 -25.32 -36.87 -11.01
C PRO A 404 -24.45 -36.08 -10.03
N LEU A 405 -24.81 -34.81 -9.75
CA LEU A 405 -24.11 -33.98 -8.78
C LEU A 405 -24.41 -34.40 -7.34
N LYS A 406 -25.66 -34.80 -7.06
CA LYS A 406 -26.05 -35.34 -5.75
C LYS A 406 -25.33 -36.65 -5.42
N ALA A 407 -25.03 -37.49 -6.42
CA ALA A 407 -24.24 -38.70 -6.25
C ALA A 407 -22.73 -38.41 -6.08
N ALA A 408 -22.21 -37.40 -6.77
CA ALA A 408 -20.79 -37.02 -6.70
C ALA A 408 -20.44 -36.24 -5.41
N HIS A 409 -21.38 -35.46 -4.88
CA HIS A 409 -21.21 -34.64 -3.69
C HIS A 409 -22.35 -34.95 -2.70
N PRO A 410 -22.22 -36.03 -1.90
CA PRO A 410 -23.23 -36.38 -0.92
C PRO A 410 -23.30 -35.34 0.21
N VAL A 411 -24.45 -35.26 0.87
CA VAL A 411 -24.62 -34.45 2.09
C VAL A 411 -23.75 -35.06 3.19
N ASP A 412 -22.94 -34.22 3.83
CA ASP A 412 -22.19 -34.60 5.02
C ASP A 412 -23.14 -34.69 6.22
N GLU A 413 -23.18 -35.85 6.88
CA GLU A 413 -24.04 -36.14 8.03
C GLU A 413 -23.70 -35.30 9.27
N GLY A 414 -22.44 -34.83 9.39
CA GLY A 414 -22.00 -34.00 10.50
C GLY A 414 -22.43 -32.54 10.40
N THR A 415 -22.45 -31.99 9.19
CA THR A 415 -22.77 -30.57 8.95
C THR A 415 -24.17 -30.36 8.35
N GLY A 416 -24.79 -31.41 7.81
CA GLY A 416 -26.06 -31.33 7.08
C GLY A 416 -25.96 -30.55 5.77
N ARG A 417 -24.75 -30.36 5.25
CA ARG A 417 -24.45 -29.55 4.06
C ARG A 417 -23.68 -30.36 3.03
N ILE A 418 -23.66 -29.89 1.78
CA ILE A 418 -22.90 -30.51 0.70
C ILE A 418 -21.54 -29.80 0.58
N PRO A 419 -20.42 -30.47 0.85
CA PRO A 419 -19.09 -29.89 0.71
C PRO A 419 -18.62 -29.93 -0.75
N LEU A 420 -18.06 -28.80 -1.21
CA LEU A 420 -17.43 -28.63 -2.51
C LEU A 420 -15.99 -28.16 -2.27
N ILE A 421 -15.03 -29.03 -2.54
CA ILE A 421 -13.61 -28.69 -2.47
C ILE A 421 -13.24 -28.00 -3.78
N VAL A 422 -12.74 -26.77 -3.69
CA VAL A 422 -12.37 -25.93 -4.81
C VAL A 422 -10.86 -25.70 -4.75
N PRO A 423 -10.07 -26.51 -5.49
CA PRO A 423 -8.64 -26.28 -5.59
C PRO A 423 -8.40 -24.98 -6.38
N ILE A 424 -7.60 -24.10 -5.81
CA ILE A 424 -7.21 -22.81 -6.39
C ILE A 424 -5.81 -22.97 -6.95
N SER A 425 -5.70 -22.90 -8.27
CA SER A 425 -4.40 -22.90 -8.95
C SER A 425 -4.48 -22.09 -10.24
N GLY A 426 -3.58 -21.12 -10.39
CA GLY A 426 -3.40 -20.35 -11.63
C GLY A 426 -3.79 -18.88 -11.52
N THR A 427 -4.31 -18.31 -12.61
CA THR A 427 -4.82 -16.93 -12.64
C THR A 427 -6.26 -16.88 -12.15
N LEU A 428 -6.74 -15.70 -11.73
CA LEU A 428 -8.07 -15.50 -11.17
C LEU A 428 -9.22 -16.04 -12.06
N ASP A 429 -9.03 -16.07 -13.38
CA ASP A 429 -9.97 -16.67 -14.33
C ASP A 429 -9.95 -18.21 -14.33
N LEU A 430 -8.80 -18.83 -14.12
CA LEU A 430 -8.63 -20.30 -14.08
C LEU A 430 -9.08 -20.91 -12.75
N VAL A 431 -8.93 -20.16 -11.65
CA VAL A 431 -9.15 -20.59 -10.26
C VAL A 431 -10.53 -21.18 -9.98
N THR A 432 -11.55 -20.82 -10.76
CA THR A 432 -12.91 -21.36 -10.58
C THR A 432 -13.49 -21.98 -11.84
N PHE A 433 -12.72 -22.03 -12.93
CA PHE A 433 -13.22 -22.50 -14.22
C PHE A 433 -13.38 -24.01 -14.24
N ALA A 434 -12.40 -24.77 -13.75
CA ALA A 434 -12.45 -26.25 -13.75
C ALA A 434 -13.62 -26.79 -12.90
N GLN A 435 -13.80 -26.26 -11.69
CA GLN A 435 -14.92 -26.67 -10.82
C GLN A 435 -16.27 -26.23 -11.40
N ALA A 436 -16.33 -25.03 -12.01
CA ALA A 436 -17.52 -24.59 -12.69
C ALA A 436 -17.85 -25.51 -13.87
N GLU A 437 -16.88 -25.89 -14.70
CA GLU A 437 -17.05 -26.83 -15.81
C GLU A 437 -17.55 -28.20 -15.34
N GLU A 438 -17.04 -28.72 -14.24
CA GLU A 438 -17.54 -29.97 -13.65
C GLU A 438 -19.01 -29.86 -13.24
N ILE A 439 -19.38 -28.76 -12.58
CA ILE A 439 -20.77 -28.46 -12.21
C ILE A 439 -21.65 -28.29 -13.46
N TYR A 440 -21.17 -27.62 -14.51
CA TYR A 440 -21.88 -27.49 -15.78
C TYR A 440 -22.06 -28.85 -16.48
N ALA A 441 -21.02 -29.68 -16.50
CA ALA A 441 -21.03 -30.96 -17.18
C ALA A 441 -21.98 -31.95 -16.51
N LYS A 442 -21.97 -32.00 -15.17
CA LYS A 442 -22.81 -32.91 -14.37
C LYS A 442 -24.18 -32.32 -14.02
N GLY A 443 -24.36 -31.00 -14.17
CA GLY A 443 -25.62 -30.29 -13.91
C GLY A 443 -26.55 -30.18 -15.13
N LYS A 444 -26.10 -30.59 -16.32
CA LYS A 444 -27.00 -30.77 -17.47
C LYS A 444 -27.89 -31.98 -17.24
N ARG A 445 -29.21 -31.76 -17.37
CA ARG A 445 -30.24 -32.80 -17.31
C ARG A 445 -30.07 -33.85 -18.40
#